data_AF-A0A6B3RW86-F1
#
_entry.id   AF-A0A6B3RW86-F1
#
_cell.length_a   1.000
_cell.length_b   1.000
_cell.length_c   1.000
_cell.angle_alpha   90.00
_cell.angle_beta   90.00
_cell.angle_gamma   90.00
#
_symmetry.space_group_name_H-M   'P 1'
#
loop_
_entity.id
_entity.type
_entity.pdbx_description
1 polymer ?
#
loop_
_entity_poly.entity_id
_entity_poly.type
_entity_poly.pdbx_seq_one_letter_code
_entity_poly.pdbx_strand_id
1 'polypeptide(L)'
;MIESGESPYFSGTDPDLADAFHDFSKESMMRITWLFVCGFILCLSQPALSQSTKAMTAEQMAAMTSNGVTLTLGGPGMGYKGSLELTKDGKGKGSAVTDAGQKISISGTWRLNGNMFCRTWRDLDGGKEVCETWHPISSRSVEVYNGKSKLGVNSW
;
A
#
# COMPACT_ATOMS: atom_id res chain seq x y z
N MET A 1 -10.58 -33.50 42.56
CA MET A 1 -9.33 -32.72 42.47
C MET A 1 -8.19 -33.66 42.84
N ILE A 2 -7.52 -34.19 41.81
CA ILE A 2 -6.37 -35.13 41.72
C ILE A 2 -6.00 -35.09 40.21
N GLU A 3 -4.81 -35.36 39.68
CA GLU A 3 -3.43 -35.57 40.19
C GLU A 3 -2.69 -34.21 40.41
N SER A 4 -1.43 -34.06 40.86
CA SER A 4 -0.20 -34.90 41.02
C SER A 4 0.74 -35.02 39.80
N GLY A 5 2.06 -35.20 40.04
CA GLY A 5 3.12 -35.31 39.02
C GLY A 5 3.84 -33.98 38.69
N GLU A 6 4.80 -33.48 39.47
CA GLU A 6 6.21 -33.89 39.63
C GLU A 6 7.22 -33.26 38.62
N SER A 7 8.28 -32.67 39.18
CA SER A 7 9.57 -32.26 38.57
C SER A 7 10.61 -33.37 38.94
N PRO A 8 11.96 -33.34 38.65
CA PRO A 8 12.84 -32.20 38.33
C PRO A 8 14.09 -32.47 37.40
N TYR A 9 14.97 -31.46 37.29
CA TYR A 9 16.41 -31.54 36.89
C TYR A 9 16.76 -31.99 35.44
N PHE A 10 17.98 -31.79 34.90
CA PHE A 10 19.23 -31.26 35.48
C PHE A 10 19.80 -30.01 34.74
N SER A 11 21.12 -29.79 34.74
CA SER A 11 21.73 -28.44 34.88
C SER A 11 23.07 -28.24 34.13
N GLY A 12 23.35 -26.97 33.76
CA GLY A 12 24.65 -26.39 33.38
C GLY A 12 24.43 -24.99 32.78
N THR A 13 25.04 -23.87 33.20
CA THR A 13 26.48 -23.45 33.25
C THR A 13 27.12 -23.42 31.86
N ASP A 14 27.79 -22.35 31.40
CA ASP A 14 28.47 -21.25 32.12
C ASP A 14 28.31 -19.85 31.41
N PRO A 15 29.00 -18.75 31.81
CA PRO A 15 28.50 -17.37 31.58
C PRO A 15 29.16 -16.63 30.40
N ASP A 16 28.68 -15.40 30.12
CA ASP A 16 29.61 -14.25 30.12
C ASP A 16 28.96 -12.89 30.46
N LEU A 17 29.74 -12.06 31.16
CA LEU A 17 29.68 -10.61 31.42
C LEU A 17 28.35 -9.82 31.27
N ALA A 18 27.78 -9.46 32.42
CA ALA A 18 27.03 -8.22 32.62
C ALA A 18 27.98 -7.04 32.99
N ASP A 19 27.42 -5.83 33.05
CA ASP A 19 28.04 -4.57 33.52
C ASP A 19 29.20 -4.01 32.67
N ALA A 20 29.43 -2.69 32.58
CA ALA A 20 29.07 -1.63 33.53
C ALA A 20 28.70 -0.27 32.90
N PHE A 21 28.29 0.65 33.78
CA PHE A 21 27.95 2.06 33.53
C PHE A 21 29.18 2.98 33.33
N HIS A 22 28.90 4.28 33.22
CA HIS A 22 29.82 5.44 33.12
C HIS A 22 30.37 5.70 31.71
N ASP A 23 30.11 6.83 31.04
CA ASP A 23 30.10 8.23 31.52
C ASP A 23 31.39 8.67 32.22
N PHE A 24 32.37 9.12 31.43
CA PHE A 24 32.86 10.48 31.64
C PHE A 24 33.42 11.09 30.34
N SER A 25 33.04 12.33 30.04
CA SER A 25 33.67 13.11 28.97
C SER A 25 35.11 13.47 29.34
N LYS A 26 36.08 13.10 28.50
CA LYS A 26 37.44 13.64 28.53
C LYS A 26 37.95 13.96 27.13
N GLU A 27 37.66 15.18 26.68
CA GLU A 27 38.54 15.85 25.73
C GLU A 27 39.94 15.99 26.36
N SER A 28 40.99 15.55 25.65
CA SER A 28 42.21 16.36 25.48
C SER A 28 43.30 15.66 24.66
N MET A 29 43.78 16.39 23.66
CA MET A 29 45.18 16.47 23.24
C MET A 29 45.89 15.20 22.72
N MET A 30 45.95 15.14 21.38
CA MET A 30 47.21 15.35 20.66
C MET A 30 48.28 14.24 20.71
N ARG A 31 48.29 13.40 19.66
CA ARG A 31 49.45 13.38 18.73
C ARG A 31 49.13 12.77 17.36
N ILE A 32 49.69 13.41 16.34
CA ILE A 32 49.58 13.07 14.91
C ILE A 32 50.56 11.95 14.58
N THR A 33 50.09 10.87 13.95
CA THR A 33 50.89 9.99 13.07
C THR A 33 50.02 9.40 11.95
N TRP A 34 50.20 9.92 10.74
CA TRP A 34 50.08 9.28 9.41
C TRP A 34 49.07 8.13 9.15
N LEU A 35 48.13 8.42 8.23
CA LEU A 35 47.53 7.58 7.16
C LEU A 35 47.41 6.04 7.35
N PHE A 36 46.23 5.48 7.00
CA PHE A 36 46.06 4.66 5.78
C PHE A 36 44.58 4.28 5.50
N VAL A 37 44.15 4.46 4.24
CA VAL A 37 43.05 3.79 3.49
C VAL A 37 41.58 3.80 4.01
N CYS A 38 40.70 4.04 3.04
CA CYS A 38 39.25 4.16 3.09
C CYS A 38 38.46 3.01 3.77
N GLY A 39 37.53 3.41 4.64
CA GLY A 39 36.10 3.32 4.30
C GLY A 39 35.29 2.13 4.81
N PHE A 40 34.42 2.39 5.80
CA PHE A 40 33.21 1.57 6.02
C PHE A 40 32.00 2.43 6.46
N ILE A 41 31.23 2.85 5.46
CA ILE A 41 29.77 3.08 5.44
C ILE A 41 29.13 3.83 6.65
N LEU A 42 28.64 5.05 6.41
CA LEU A 42 27.60 5.67 7.24
C LEU A 42 26.27 4.89 7.10
N CYS A 43 25.68 4.48 8.21
CA CYS A 43 24.26 4.11 8.25
C CYS A 43 23.39 5.38 8.13
N LEU A 44 23.10 5.78 6.89
CA LEU A 44 22.15 6.85 6.58
C LEU A 44 20.72 6.37 6.85
N SER A 45 20.12 6.84 7.94
CA SER A 45 18.69 6.67 8.25
C SER A 45 17.82 7.36 7.19
N GLN A 46 17.49 6.65 6.11
CA GLN A 46 16.61 7.17 5.08
C GLN A 46 15.18 7.35 5.64
N PRO A 47 14.59 8.55 5.61
CA PRO A 47 13.17 8.71 5.88
C PRO A 47 12.39 7.97 4.79
N ALA A 48 11.42 7.15 5.18
CA ALA A 48 10.55 6.48 4.24
C ALA A 48 9.84 7.50 3.35
N LEU A 49 10.02 7.39 2.03
CA LEU A 49 9.33 8.25 1.06
C LEU A 49 7.85 7.90 1.05
N SER A 50 7.08 8.60 1.87
CA SER A 50 5.63 8.70 1.75
C SER A 50 5.29 9.27 0.37
N GLN A 51 5.09 8.38 -0.61
CA GLN A 51 4.66 8.75 -1.95
C GLN A 51 3.24 9.34 -1.87
N SER A 52 3.16 10.66 -1.71
CA SER A 52 1.96 11.42 -2.01
C SER A 52 1.79 11.44 -3.52
N THR A 53 1.18 10.38 -4.06
CA THR A 53 1.12 10.13 -5.50
C THR A 53 0.19 11.14 -6.16
N LYS A 54 0.78 12.03 -6.97
CA LYS A 54 0.06 12.98 -7.81
C LYS A 54 -1.00 12.23 -8.64
N ALA A 55 -2.24 12.73 -8.65
CA ALA A 55 -3.32 12.15 -9.47
C ALA A 55 -2.88 11.98 -10.94
N MET A 56 -3.30 10.88 -11.57
CA MET A 56 -3.06 10.62 -12.98
C MET A 56 -3.56 11.78 -13.84
N THR A 57 -2.80 12.12 -14.89
CA THR A 57 -3.23 13.12 -15.86
C THR A 57 -4.29 12.56 -16.81
N ALA A 58 -4.97 13.45 -17.56
CA ALA A 58 -5.96 13.05 -18.55
C ALA A 58 -5.37 12.09 -19.59
N GLU A 59 -4.13 12.34 -20.02
CA GLU A 59 -3.42 11.56 -21.03
C GLU A 59 -3.06 10.16 -20.51
N GLN A 60 -2.64 10.04 -19.24
CA GLN A 60 -2.36 8.74 -18.61
C GLN A 60 -3.63 7.90 -18.46
N MET A 61 -4.73 8.54 -18.06
CA MET A 61 -6.03 7.89 -17.86
C MET A 61 -6.66 7.47 -19.21
N ALA A 62 -6.52 8.30 -20.24
CA ALA A 62 -6.91 7.99 -21.61
C ALA A 62 -6.07 6.86 -22.21
N ALA A 63 -4.74 6.90 -22.07
CA ALA A 63 -3.86 5.86 -22.60
C ALA A 63 -4.23 4.47 -22.05
N MET A 64 -4.40 4.36 -20.73
CA MET A 64 -4.78 3.11 -20.05
C MET A 64 -6.19 2.61 -20.42
N THR A 65 -7.17 3.51 -20.64
CA THR A 65 -8.55 3.10 -20.98
C THR A 65 -8.83 2.97 -22.48
N SER A 66 -7.95 3.49 -23.35
CA SER A 66 -8.15 3.61 -24.81
C SER A 66 -8.45 2.28 -25.52
N ASN A 67 -7.81 1.20 -25.11
CA ASN A 67 -7.98 -0.15 -25.67
C ASN A 67 -9.06 -0.97 -24.93
N GLY A 68 -9.69 -0.38 -23.92
CA GLY A 68 -10.34 -1.10 -22.83
C GLY A 68 -9.33 -1.64 -21.81
N VAL A 69 -9.79 -1.88 -20.58
CA VAL A 69 -8.97 -2.41 -19.48
C VAL A 69 -9.84 -3.22 -18.52
N THR A 70 -9.36 -4.39 -18.09
CA THR A 70 -10.00 -5.17 -17.02
C THR A 70 -9.32 -4.85 -15.71
N LEU A 71 -10.05 -4.18 -14.83
CA LEU A 71 -9.60 -3.88 -13.48
C LEU A 71 -9.87 -5.07 -12.57
N THR A 72 -8.91 -5.39 -11.70
CA THR A 72 -9.13 -6.09 -10.43
C THR A 72 -9.46 -5.05 -9.38
N LEU A 73 -10.59 -5.23 -8.71
CA LEU A 73 -11.11 -4.32 -7.70
C LEU A 73 -10.75 -4.82 -6.30
N GLY A 74 -10.30 -3.91 -5.43
CA GLY A 74 -9.91 -4.21 -4.06
C GLY A 74 -8.45 -4.64 -3.91
N GLY A 75 -8.10 -5.17 -2.75
CA GLY A 75 -6.74 -5.52 -2.36
C GLY A 75 -6.65 -5.94 -0.90
N PRO A 76 -5.43 -6.25 -0.40
CA PRO A 76 -5.23 -6.63 1.01
C PRO A 76 -5.84 -5.61 1.97
N GLY A 77 -6.73 -6.06 2.86
CA GLY A 77 -7.39 -5.22 3.87
C GLY A 77 -8.52 -4.31 3.35
N MET A 78 -8.93 -4.40 2.09
CA MET A 78 -9.94 -3.49 1.52
C MET A 78 -11.41 -3.85 1.81
N GLY A 79 -11.71 -5.00 2.42
CA GLY A 79 -13.08 -5.43 2.77
C GLY A 79 -13.91 -6.01 1.59
N TYR A 80 -13.35 -6.00 0.38
CA TYR A 80 -13.98 -6.54 -0.83
C TYR A 80 -12.92 -6.93 -1.88
N LYS A 81 -13.33 -7.79 -2.81
CA LYS A 81 -12.56 -8.19 -4.00
C LYS A 81 -13.46 -8.34 -5.23
N GLY A 82 -12.99 -8.01 -6.42
CA GLY A 82 -13.83 -8.09 -7.62
C GLY A 82 -13.07 -7.91 -8.92
N SER A 83 -13.82 -7.85 -10.03
CA SER A 83 -13.30 -7.45 -11.34
C SER A 83 -14.31 -6.59 -12.08
N LEU A 84 -13.81 -5.67 -12.91
CA LEU A 84 -14.55 -4.69 -13.70
C LEU A 84 -13.87 -4.49 -15.06
N GLU A 85 -14.49 -5.02 -16.10
CA GLU A 85 -14.16 -4.74 -17.50
C GLU A 85 -14.66 -3.34 -17.88
N LEU A 86 -13.75 -2.47 -18.31
CA LEU A 86 -14.04 -1.18 -18.93
C LEU A 86 -13.80 -1.30 -20.43
N THR A 87 -14.85 -1.18 -21.25
CA THR A 87 -14.70 -1.17 -22.71
C THR A 87 -14.48 0.26 -23.21
N LYS A 88 -13.68 0.40 -24.29
CA LYS A 88 -13.36 1.69 -24.94
C LYS A 88 -14.60 2.53 -25.34
N ASP A 89 -15.76 1.90 -25.48
CA ASP A 89 -17.03 2.52 -25.87
C ASP A 89 -17.79 3.12 -24.66
N GLY A 90 -17.09 3.43 -23.58
CA GLY A 90 -17.65 4.07 -22.38
C GLY A 90 -18.59 3.17 -21.57
N LYS A 91 -18.42 1.84 -21.60
CA LYS A 91 -19.25 0.89 -20.84
C LYS A 91 -18.43 0.13 -19.81
N GLY A 92 -19.01 -0.13 -18.65
CA GLY A 92 -18.40 -0.89 -17.56
C GLY A 92 -19.27 -2.08 -17.15
N LYS A 93 -18.66 -3.24 -16.96
CA LYS A 93 -19.32 -4.48 -16.49
C LYS A 93 -18.41 -5.25 -15.53
N GLY A 94 -18.98 -5.78 -14.46
CA GLY A 94 -18.20 -6.53 -13.48
C GLY A 94 -19.01 -7.03 -12.30
N SER A 95 -18.30 -7.53 -11.29
CA SER A 95 -18.86 -7.73 -9.96
C SER A 95 -17.78 -7.72 -8.89
N ALA A 96 -18.15 -7.25 -7.71
CA ALA A 96 -17.37 -7.40 -6.49
C ALA A 96 -18.09 -8.34 -5.51
N VAL A 97 -17.33 -8.88 -4.56
CA VAL A 97 -17.83 -9.65 -3.42
C VAL A 97 -17.18 -9.06 -2.17
N THR A 98 -17.98 -8.66 -1.18
CA THR A 98 -17.48 -8.20 0.12
C THR A 98 -16.98 -9.38 0.96
N ASP A 99 -16.19 -9.12 2.00
CA ASP A 99 -15.74 -10.17 2.91
C ASP A 99 -16.90 -10.82 3.70
N ALA A 100 -18.06 -10.15 3.76
CA ALA A 100 -19.33 -10.70 4.24
C ALA A 100 -20.07 -11.59 3.21
N GLY A 101 -19.45 -11.88 2.06
CA GLY A 101 -20.02 -12.71 0.98
C GLY A 101 -21.06 -12.02 0.10
N GLN A 102 -21.37 -10.74 0.32
CA GLN A 102 -22.36 -10.02 -0.48
C GLN A 102 -21.81 -9.74 -1.88
N LYS A 103 -22.43 -10.35 -2.91
CA LYS A 103 -22.11 -10.06 -4.31
C LYS A 103 -22.78 -8.77 -4.76
N ILE A 104 -21.97 -7.85 -5.30
CA ILE A 104 -22.38 -6.57 -5.87
C ILE A 104 -22.20 -6.67 -7.39
N SER A 105 -23.29 -6.47 -8.14
CA SER A 105 -23.25 -6.29 -9.59
C SER A 105 -22.65 -4.92 -9.93
N ILE A 106 -21.87 -4.84 -11.01
CA ILE A 106 -21.38 -3.56 -11.54
C ILE A 106 -21.75 -3.50 -13.02
N SER A 107 -22.60 -2.54 -13.39
CA SER A 107 -23.09 -2.40 -14.76
C SER A 107 -23.49 -0.95 -15.03
N GLY A 108 -23.00 -0.37 -16.12
CA GLY A 108 -23.34 0.98 -16.54
C GLY A 108 -22.36 1.59 -17.51
N THR A 109 -22.18 2.91 -17.43
CA THR A 109 -21.34 3.71 -18.34
C THR A 109 -20.26 4.50 -17.62
N TRP A 110 -19.21 4.86 -18.35
CA TRP A 110 -18.13 5.72 -17.88
C TRP A 110 -17.64 6.64 -19.00
N ARG A 111 -17.00 7.75 -18.62
CA ARG A 111 -16.24 8.65 -19.50
C ARG A 111 -15.09 9.28 -18.73
N LEU A 112 -14.15 9.90 -19.45
CA LEU A 112 -13.19 10.81 -18.84
C LEU A 112 -13.75 12.25 -18.85
N ASN A 113 -13.44 13.01 -17.80
CA ASN A 113 -13.69 14.43 -17.71
C ASN A 113 -12.40 15.12 -17.23
N GLY A 114 -11.56 15.55 -18.16
CA GLY A 114 -10.19 15.95 -17.86
C GLY A 114 -9.42 14.82 -17.18
N ASN A 115 -8.90 15.07 -15.98
CA ASN A 115 -8.17 14.10 -15.16
C ASN A 115 -9.05 13.32 -14.16
N MET A 116 -10.37 13.24 -14.41
CA MET A 116 -11.31 12.46 -13.60
C MET A 116 -11.95 11.33 -14.42
N PHE A 117 -12.10 10.16 -13.81
CA PHE A 117 -12.91 9.07 -14.32
C PHE A 117 -14.34 9.26 -13.80
N CYS A 118 -15.30 9.57 -14.69
CA CYS A 118 -16.70 9.77 -14.32
C CYS A 118 -17.52 8.55 -14.74
N ARG A 119 -18.11 7.87 -13.76
CA ARG A 119 -18.84 6.60 -13.93
C ARG A 119 -20.25 6.67 -13.36
N THR A 120 -21.13 5.85 -13.91
CA THR A 120 -22.53 5.77 -13.53
C THR A 120 -22.93 4.30 -13.47
N TRP A 121 -22.71 3.64 -12.33
CA TRP A 121 -23.13 2.25 -12.13
C TRP A 121 -24.54 2.22 -11.55
N ARG A 122 -25.43 1.47 -12.21
CA ARG A 122 -26.84 1.36 -11.79
C ARG A 122 -26.97 0.74 -10.40
N ASP A 123 -26.24 -0.35 -10.19
CA ASP A 123 -26.44 -1.25 -9.05
C ASP A 123 -25.56 -0.87 -7.82
N LEU A 124 -24.56 0.00 -8.00
CA LEU A 124 -23.67 0.50 -6.94
C LEU A 124 -23.98 1.95 -6.53
N ASP A 125 -24.04 2.87 -7.51
CA ASP A 125 -24.22 4.31 -7.26
C ASP A 125 -25.71 4.73 -7.30
N GLY A 126 -26.62 3.77 -7.46
CA GLY A 126 -28.05 4.02 -7.72
C GLY A 126 -28.30 4.70 -9.07
N GLY A 127 -27.39 4.55 -10.04
CA GLY A 127 -27.44 5.26 -11.32
C GLY A 127 -27.07 6.74 -11.23
N LYS A 128 -26.48 7.20 -10.12
CA LYS A 128 -25.88 8.53 -10.02
C LYS A 128 -24.50 8.55 -10.68
N GLU A 129 -24.11 9.72 -11.16
CA GLU A 129 -22.76 9.95 -11.66
C GLU A 129 -21.78 10.19 -10.51
N VAL A 130 -20.65 9.50 -10.54
CA VAL A 130 -19.54 9.59 -9.58
C VAL A 130 -18.27 9.88 -10.39
N CYS A 131 -17.68 11.06 -10.19
CA CYS A 131 -16.37 11.41 -10.74
C CYS A 131 -15.29 11.19 -9.69
N GLU A 132 -14.25 10.44 -10.04
CA GLU A 132 -13.18 10.00 -9.15
C GLU A 132 -11.79 10.31 -9.74
N THR A 133 -10.83 10.64 -8.88
CA THR A 133 -9.41 10.81 -9.23
C THR A 133 -8.63 9.55 -8.88
N TRP A 134 -7.75 9.13 -9.77
CA TRP A 134 -6.93 7.93 -9.61
C TRP A 134 -5.49 8.32 -9.31
N HIS A 135 -4.92 7.74 -8.25
CA HIS A 135 -3.61 8.09 -7.69
C HIS A 135 -2.68 6.88 -7.82
N PRO A 136 -1.66 6.90 -8.69
CA PRO A 136 -0.92 5.71 -9.09
C PRO A 136 0.12 5.30 -8.03
N ILE A 137 -0.15 4.19 -7.34
CA ILE A 137 0.71 3.63 -6.29
C ILE A 137 1.71 2.59 -6.82
N SER A 138 1.52 2.09 -8.04
CA SER A 138 2.51 1.29 -8.77
C SER A 138 2.32 1.43 -10.28
N SER A 139 3.14 0.74 -11.07
CA SER A 139 2.99 0.68 -12.53
C SER A 139 1.69 0.02 -13.01
N ARG A 140 0.98 -0.69 -12.13
CA ARG A 140 -0.25 -1.46 -12.43
C ARG A 140 -1.34 -1.33 -11.36
N SER A 141 -1.29 -0.30 -10.52
CA SER A 141 -2.27 -0.10 -9.45
C SER A 141 -2.45 1.36 -9.05
N VAL A 142 -3.68 1.73 -8.71
CA VAL A 142 -4.10 3.06 -8.28
C VAL A 142 -4.94 2.99 -7.00
N GLU A 143 -4.83 4.01 -6.17
CA GLU A 143 -5.88 4.36 -5.20
C GLU A 143 -6.92 5.24 -5.88
N VAL A 144 -8.20 5.02 -5.56
CA VAL A 144 -9.33 5.70 -6.18
C VAL A 144 -9.99 6.60 -5.14
N TYR A 145 -10.22 7.87 -5.48
CA TYR A 145 -10.74 8.89 -4.58
C TYR A 145 -11.94 9.64 -5.18
N ASN A 146 -12.94 9.95 -4.36
CA ASN A 146 -13.94 10.98 -4.66
C ASN A 146 -13.74 12.13 -3.67
N GLY A 147 -13.23 13.26 -4.18
CA GLY A 147 -12.82 14.40 -3.36
C GLY A 147 -11.71 14.01 -2.38
N LYS A 148 -12.05 13.93 -1.08
CA LYS A 148 -11.13 13.49 -0.02
C LYS A 148 -11.34 12.04 0.44
N SER A 149 -12.39 11.38 -0.05
CA SER A 149 -12.77 10.03 0.38
C SER A 149 -12.13 8.98 -0.51
N LYS A 150 -11.26 8.13 0.03
CA LYS A 150 -10.77 6.94 -0.68
C LYS A 150 -11.92 5.97 -0.88
N LEU A 151 -12.23 5.67 -2.13
CA LEU A 151 -13.25 4.69 -2.54
C LEU A 151 -12.68 3.27 -2.64
N GLY A 152 -11.41 3.13 -3.00
CA GLY A 152 -10.85 1.81 -3.29
C GLY A 152 -9.38 1.77 -3.68
N VAL A 153 -8.96 0.57 -4.05
CA VAL A 153 -7.74 0.28 -4.82
C VAL A 153 -8.17 -0.50 -6.06
N ASN A 154 -7.66 -0.11 -7.23
CA ASN A 154 -7.85 -0.82 -8.49
C ASN A 154 -6.47 -1.21 -9.05
N SER A 155 -6.37 -2.39 -9.66
CA SER A 155 -5.17 -2.85 -10.37
C SER A 155 -5.55 -3.49 -11.71
N TRP A 156 -4.60 -3.71 -12.62
CA TRP A 156 -4.83 -4.29 -13.96
C TRP A 156 -3.66 -5.13 -14.44
#